data_AF-A0A4U8W012-F1
#
_entry.id   AF-A0A4U8W012-F1
#
_cell.length_a   1.000
_cell.length_b   1.000
_cell.length_c   1.000
_cell.angle_alpha   90.00
_cell.angle_beta   90.00
_cell.angle_gamma   90.00
#
_symmetry.space_group_name_H-M   'P 1'
#
loop_
_entity.id
_entity.type
_entity.pdbx_description
1 polymer ?
#
loop_
_entity_poly.entity_id
_entity_poly.type
_entity_poly.pdbx_seq_one_letter_code
_entity_poly.pdbx_strand_id
1 'polypeptide(L)'
;MAHPFSAAPMAFVVTAADGRDDRRWWGGCASDSFGISAALHLDVRIDTACPDCGIAISFLSGPSTPPPTNLAVRFPHPATLWWADVVGTYTMIRMFCDREHAEHWTADNVPASGYIAEATAVWRLAGPWYGDRLHPQFEPHSREHNQRLLDDCGLTGPFWQLP
;
A
#
# COMPACT_ATOMS: atom_id res chain seq x y z
N MET A 1 14.14 6.60 -2.15
CA MET A 1 12.69 6.36 -2.29
C MET A 1 11.99 7.70 -2.18
N ALA A 2 10.98 7.96 -2.99
CA ALA A 2 10.20 9.20 -2.98
C ALA A 2 8.71 8.85 -2.92
N HIS A 3 8.23 8.47 -1.73
CA HIS A 3 6.89 7.90 -1.56
C HIS A 3 5.80 8.73 -2.29
N PRO A 4 4.95 8.07 -3.09
CA PRO A 4 4.81 6.60 -3.21
C PRO A 4 5.73 5.91 -4.24
N PHE A 5 6.65 6.64 -4.87
CA PHE A 5 7.51 6.14 -5.97
C PHE A 5 8.87 5.63 -5.50
N SER A 6 9.37 4.61 -6.19
CA SER A 6 10.75 4.15 -6.11
C SER A 6 11.47 4.31 -7.45
N ALA A 7 12.71 4.77 -7.42
CA ALA A 7 13.61 4.80 -8.58
C ALA A 7 14.32 3.46 -8.80
N ALA A 8 14.36 2.59 -7.78
CA ALA A 8 14.88 1.24 -7.89
C ALA A 8 13.72 0.25 -8.18
N PRO A 9 13.95 -0.81 -8.97
CA PRO A 9 12.97 -1.87 -9.16
C PRO A 9 12.55 -2.49 -7.82
N MET A 10 11.25 -2.54 -7.57
CA MET A 10 10.64 -3.08 -6.35
C MET A 10 9.56 -4.11 -6.71
N ALA A 11 8.99 -4.76 -5.70
CA ALA A 11 8.06 -5.87 -5.88
C ALA A 11 6.65 -5.49 -6.35
N PHE A 12 6.34 -4.20 -6.46
CA PHE A 12 5.09 -3.70 -7.03
C PHE A 12 5.40 -2.93 -8.29
N VAL A 13 5.02 -3.49 -9.44
CA VAL A 13 5.10 -2.82 -10.73
C VAL A 13 3.74 -2.22 -11.03
N VAL A 14 3.70 -0.93 -11.32
CA VAL A 14 2.47 -0.18 -11.62
C VAL A 14 2.58 0.32 -13.05
N THR A 15 1.54 0.06 -13.85
CA THR A 15 1.48 0.44 -15.26
C THR A 15 0.15 1.12 -15.56
N ALA A 16 0.12 2.07 -16.50
CA ALA A 16 -1.14 2.72 -16.88
C ALA A 16 -2.11 1.70 -17.50
N ALA A 17 -3.41 1.81 -17.16
CA ALA A 17 -4.42 0.84 -17.60
C ALA A 17 -4.92 1.05 -19.05
N ASP A 18 -4.64 2.21 -19.66
CA ASP A 18 -5.22 2.59 -20.95
C ASP A 18 -4.63 1.83 -22.17
N GLY A 19 -3.55 1.08 -21.95
CA GLY A 19 -2.85 0.29 -22.97
C GLY A 19 -2.13 1.12 -24.05
N ARG A 20 -2.05 2.44 -23.89
CA ARG A 20 -1.37 3.37 -24.82
C ARG A 20 -0.21 4.08 -24.17
N ASP A 21 -0.29 4.30 -22.86
CA ASP A 21 0.75 4.85 -22.04
C ASP A 21 1.75 3.74 -21.65
N ASP A 22 3.01 3.91 -22.07
CA ASP A 22 4.10 2.97 -21.84
C ASP A 22 4.86 3.23 -20.53
N ARG A 23 4.43 4.24 -19.75
CA ARG A 23 5.01 4.56 -18.45
C ARG A 23 4.77 3.43 -17.45
N ARG A 24 5.81 3.20 -16.65
CA ARG A 24 5.81 2.20 -15.57
C ARG A 24 6.48 2.81 -14.36
N TRP A 25 5.96 2.46 -13.20
CA TRP A 25 6.44 2.92 -11.91
C TRP A 25 6.67 1.74 -10.99
N TRP A 26 7.52 1.94 -9.98
CA TRP A 26 7.72 0.97 -8.92
C TRP A 26 7.22 1.52 -7.60
N GLY A 27 6.33 0.79 -6.94
CA GLY A 27 5.93 1.02 -5.56
C GLY A 27 6.83 0.23 -4.62
N GLY A 28 7.23 0.83 -3.49
CA GLY A 28 8.00 0.12 -2.46
C GLY A 28 7.18 -0.97 -1.77
N CYS A 29 5.86 -0.82 -1.77
CA CYS A 29 4.93 -1.66 -1.02
C CYS A 29 3.51 -1.68 -1.60
N ALA A 30 2.61 -2.45 -0.96
CA ALA A 30 1.21 -2.51 -1.35
C ALA A 30 0.51 -1.14 -1.26
N SER A 31 0.70 -0.40 -0.16
CA SER A 31 0.13 0.95 0.01
C SER A 31 0.63 1.93 -1.06
N ASP A 32 1.93 1.90 -1.35
CA ASP A 32 2.55 2.74 -2.38
C ASP A 32 1.95 2.47 -3.77
N SER A 33 1.63 1.21 -4.11
CA SER A 33 1.01 0.89 -5.40
C SER A 33 -0.35 1.58 -5.60
N PHE A 34 -1.16 1.64 -4.55
CA PHE A 34 -2.40 2.44 -4.55
C PHE A 34 -2.10 3.94 -4.52
N GLY A 35 -1.08 4.35 -3.77
CA GLY A 35 -0.64 5.73 -3.69
C GLY A 35 -0.19 6.31 -5.03
N ILE A 36 0.52 5.52 -5.86
CA ILE A 36 0.93 5.91 -7.21
C ILE A 36 -0.30 6.21 -8.08
N SER A 37 -1.30 5.33 -8.05
CA SER A 37 -2.57 5.53 -8.76
C SER A 37 -3.28 6.81 -8.29
N ALA A 38 -3.37 7.01 -6.98
CA ALA A 38 -4.00 8.18 -6.39
C ALA A 38 -3.29 9.48 -6.77
N ALA A 39 -1.97 9.53 -6.64
CA ALA A 39 -1.14 10.70 -6.90
C ALA A 39 -1.12 11.10 -8.39
N LEU A 40 -1.21 10.13 -9.29
CA LEU A 40 -1.27 10.37 -10.73
C LEU A 40 -2.70 10.62 -11.23
N HIS A 41 -3.71 10.32 -10.41
CA HIS A 41 -5.12 10.28 -10.81
C HIS A 41 -5.38 9.37 -12.02
N LEU A 42 -4.75 8.19 -12.04
CA LEU A 42 -4.86 7.23 -13.14
C LEU A 42 -5.37 5.87 -12.67
N ASP A 43 -6.22 5.26 -13.47
CA ASP A 43 -6.42 3.81 -13.41
C ASP A 43 -5.12 3.12 -13.86
N VAL A 44 -4.70 2.13 -13.07
CA VAL A 44 -3.45 1.40 -13.25
C VAL A 44 -3.67 -0.10 -13.14
N ARG A 45 -2.80 -0.86 -13.80
CA ARG A 45 -2.58 -2.27 -13.49
C ARG A 45 -1.45 -2.38 -12.48
N ILE A 46 -1.71 -3.11 -11.40
CA ILE A 46 -0.76 -3.40 -10.33
C ILE A 46 -0.36 -4.87 -10.44
N ASP A 47 0.93 -5.11 -10.55
CA ASP A 47 1.55 -6.44 -10.63
C ASP A 47 2.48 -6.68 -9.43
N THR A 48 2.27 -7.80 -8.74
CA THR A 48 3.11 -8.27 -7.63
C THR A 48 3.04 -9.80 -7.53
N ALA A 49 3.60 -10.39 -6.47
CA ALA A 49 3.49 -11.82 -6.19
C ALA A 49 3.13 -12.05 -4.72
N CYS A 50 2.32 -13.07 -4.47
CA CYS A 50 1.99 -13.49 -3.10
C CYS A 50 3.23 -14.06 -2.41
N PRO A 51 3.64 -13.54 -1.23
CA PRO A 51 4.79 -14.08 -0.50
C PRO A 51 4.61 -15.53 -0.03
N ASP A 52 3.36 -15.96 0.18
CA ASP A 52 3.04 -17.31 0.68
C ASP A 52 3.19 -18.38 -0.42
N CYS A 53 2.43 -18.23 -1.51
CA CYS A 53 2.36 -19.25 -2.57
C CYS A 53 3.18 -18.92 -3.84
N GLY A 54 3.75 -17.71 -3.94
CA GLY A 54 4.53 -17.26 -5.09
C GLY A 54 3.72 -16.92 -6.35
N ILE A 55 2.39 -17.13 -6.34
CA ILE A 55 1.53 -16.84 -7.49
C ILE A 55 1.53 -15.33 -7.78
N ALA A 56 1.61 -14.98 -9.07
CA ALA A 56 1.49 -13.61 -9.52
C ALA A 56 0.09 -13.05 -9.22
N ILE A 57 0.06 -11.88 -8.57
CA ILE A 57 -1.16 -11.11 -8.32
C ILE A 57 -1.15 -9.95 -9.31
N SER A 58 -2.20 -9.87 -10.13
CA SER A 58 -2.35 -8.83 -11.15
C SER A 58 -3.80 -8.38 -11.23
N PHE A 59 -4.03 -7.08 -11.07
CA PHE A 59 -5.39 -6.51 -11.09
C PHE A 59 -5.37 -5.02 -11.48
N LEU A 60 -6.54 -4.52 -11.90
CA LEU A 60 -6.77 -3.10 -12.14
C LEU A 60 -7.21 -2.41 -10.85
N SER A 61 -6.72 -1.19 -10.63
CA SER A 61 -7.10 -0.33 -9.51
C SER A 61 -6.95 1.13 -9.91
N GLY A 62 -7.64 2.02 -9.22
CA GLY A 62 -7.75 3.42 -9.61
C GLY A 62 -8.31 4.30 -8.50
N PRO A 63 -8.36 5.64 -8.70
CA PRO A 63 -8.98 6.55 -7.74
C PRO A 63 -10.45 6.23 -7.44
N SER A 64 -11.16 5.59 -8.38
CA SER A 64 -12.56 5.15 -8.21
C SER A 64 -12.75 3.66 -8.49
N THR A 65 -11.66 2.91 -8.66
CA THR A 65 -11.67 1.49 -8.99
C THR A 65 -11.00 0.72 -7.84
N PRO A 66 -11.76 0.12 -6.91
CA PRO A 66 -11.16 -0.59 -5.78
C PRO A 66 -10.48 -1.89 -6.21
N PRO A 67 -9.47 -2.38 -5.47
CA PRO A 67 -8.88 -3.69 -5.70
C PRO A 67 -9.89 -4.83 -5.41
N PRO A 68 -9.64 -6.05 -5.91
CA PRO A 68 -10.40 -7.24 -5.52
C PRO A 68 -10.50 -7.41 -4.00
N THR A 69 -11.69 -7.76 -3.51
CA THR A 69 -12.01 -7.79 -2.07
C THR A 69 -11.37 -8.93 -1.31
N ASN A 70 -10.90 -9.98 -2.00
CA ASN A 70 -10.24 -11.11 -1.36
C ASN A 70 -8.81 -10.77 -0.93
N LEU A 71 -8.15 -9.81 -1.58
CA LEU A 71 -6.73 -9.53 -1.36
C LEU A 71 -6.48 -8.97 0.04
N ALA A 72 -5.45 -9.49 0.70
CA ALA A 72 -5.01 -9.02 2.01
C ALA A 72 -3.69 -8.27 1.94
N VAL A 73 -3.50 -7.30 2.83
CA VAL A 73 -2.25 -6.54 2.97
C VAL A 73 -1.74 -6.70 4.39
N ARG A 74 -0.50 -7.19 4.53
CA ARG A 74 0.16 -7.33 5.82
C ARG A 74 1.04 -6.12 6.11
N PHE A 75 0.83 -5.49 7.26
CA PHE A 75 1.71 -4.47 7.81
C PHE A 75 2.65 -5.12 8.85
N PRO A 76 3.97 -4.95 8.74
CA PRO A 76 4.93 -5.61 9.63
C PRO A 76 5.05 -4.93 11.00
N HIS A 77 4.80 -3.63 11.08
CA HIS A 77 5.05 -2.81 12.25
C HIS A 77 3.90 -1.83 12.52
N PRO A 78 3.65 -1.49 13.80
CA PRO A 78 2.69 -0.45 14.16
C PRO A 78 3.09 0.91 13.57
N ALA A 79 2.10 1.77 13.40
CA ALA A 79 2.23 3.09 12.79
C ALA A 79 3.21 4.02 13.52
N THR A 80 3.40 3.83 14.83
CA THR A 80 4.41 4.53 15.64
C THR A 80 5.84 4.30 15.16
N LEU A 81 6.11 3.20 14.45
CA LEU A 81 7.44 2.82 14.00
C LEU A 81 7.70 3.10 12.52
N TRP A 82 6.67 3.50 11.75
CA TRP A 82 6.83 3.54 10.30
C TRP A 82 7.96 4.48 9.85
N TRP A 83 8.20 5.58 10.56
CA TRP A 83 9.22 6.58 10.19
C TRP A 83 10.60 6.29 10.82
N ALA A 84 10.71 5.28 11.69
CA ALA A 84 11.97 4.89 12.32
C ALA A 84 12.91 4.19 11.33
N ASP A 85 12.37 3.39 10.42
CA ASP A 85 13.05 2.84 9.25
C ASP A 85 12.08 2.77 8.08
N VAL A 86 12.03 3.85 7.32
CA VAL A 86 11.11 3.99 6.18
C VAL A 86 11.38 2.93 5.12
N VAL A 87 12.65 2.59 4.83
CA VAL A 87 12.93 1.62 3.77
C VAL A 87 12.64 0.19 4.27
N GLY A 88 13.07 -0.17 5.47
CA GLY A 88 12.80 -1.49 6.06
C GLY A 88 11.32 -1.74 6.32
N THR A 89 10.59 -0.74 6.83
CA THR A 89 9.16 -0.87 7.14
C THR A 89 8.32 -0.99 5.88
N TYR A 90 8.53 -0.10 4.90
CA TYR A 90 7.66 -0.08 3.72
C TYR A 90 7.94 -1.27 2.80
N THR A 91 9.18 -1.70 2.60
CA THR A 91 9.47 -2.89 1.76
C THR A 91 8.89 -4.20 2.30
N MET A 92 8.37 -4.20 3.53
CA MET A 92 7.73 -5.35 4.16
C MET A 92 6.20 -5.25 4.24
N ILE A 93 5.58 -4.17 3.76
CA ILE A 93 4.12 -4.11 3.58
C ILE A 93 3.76 -4.83 2.28
N ARG A 94 3.30 -6.08 2.39
CA ARG A 94 3.11 -7.01 1.27
C ARG A 94 1.64 -7.35 1.02
N MET A 95 1.34 -7.75 -0.21
CA MET A 95 0.00 -8.18 -0.65
C MET A 95 -0.06 -9.70 -0.78
N PHE A 96 -1.18 -10.29 -0.39
CA PHE A 96 -1.44 -11.73 -0.41
C PHE A 96 -2.71 -12.02 -1.21
N CYS A 97 -2.82 -13.26 -1.72
CA CYS A 97 -4.01 -13.73 -2.41
C CYS A 97 -5.27 -13.56 -1.55
N ASP A 98 -5.12 -13.81 -0.25
CA ASP A 98 -6.14 -13.60 0.77
C ASP A 98 -5.55 -13.55 2.18
N ARG A 99 -6.45 -13.45 3.17
CA ARG A 99 -6.08 -13.42 4.60
C ARG A 99 -5.47 -14.74 5.07
N GLU A 100 -5.94 -15.88 4.58
CA GLU A 100 -5.41 -17.20 4.99
C GLU A 100 -3.94 -17.31 4.59
N HIS A 101 -3.60 -16.93 3.36
CA HIS A 101 -2.21 -16.87 2.90
C HIS A 101 -1.37 -15.89 3.74
N ALA A 102 -1.92 -14.73 4.11
CA ALA A 102 -1.21 -13.78 4.96
C ALA A 102 -0.98 -14.31 6.39
N GLU A 103 -1.95 -15.03 6.95
CA GLU A 103 -1.88 -15.65 8.28
C GLU A 103 -0.88 -16.81 8.30
N HIS A 104 -0.96 -17.70 7.31
CA HIS A 104 -0.03 -18.83 7.15
C HIS A 104 1.41 -18.35 7.04
N TRP A 105 1.69 -17.43 6.11
CA TRP A 105 3.02 -16.86 5.97
C TRP A 105 3.50 -16.14 7.24
N THR A 106 2.60 -15.44 7.95
CA THR A 106 2.96 -14.76 9.21
C THR A 106 3.35 -15.75 10.29
N ALA A 107 2.61 -16.86 10.44
CA ALA A 107 2.90 -17.90 11.42
C ALA A 107 4.29 -18.51 11.21
N ASP A 108 4.69 -18.72 9.95
CA ASP A 108 5.95 -19.38 9.60
C ASP A 108 7.18 -18.46 9.64
N ASN A 109 6.99 -17.15 9.45
CA ASN A 109 8.12 -16.23 9.27
C ASN A 109 8.30 -15.25 10.43
N VAL A 110 7.20 -14.75 11.02
CA VAL A 110 7.20 -13.63 11.98
C VAL A 110 6.01 -13.73 12.94
N PRO A 111 5.91 -14.81 13.73
CA PRO A 111 4.74 -15.07 14.57
C PRO A 111 4.49 -13.94 15.59
N ALA A 112 3.20 -13.70 15.89
CA ALA A 112 2.73 -12.70 16.86
C ALA A 112 3.12 -11.23 16.57
N SER A 113 3.39 -10.90 15.30
CA SER A 113 3.75 -9.53 14.89
C SER A 113 3.00 -9.08 13.63
N GLY A 114 2.71 -7.78 13.55
CA GLY A 114 2.07 -7.12 12.42
C GLY A 114 0.55 -7.06 12.49
N TYR A 115 -0.05 -6.64 11.38
CA TYR A 115 -1.51 -6.51 11.21
C TYR A 115 -1.90 -6.90 9.78
N ILE A 116 -3.02 -7.61 9.61
CA ILE A 116 -3.53 -8.01 8.29
C ILE A 116 -4.81 -7.24 7.99
N ALA A 117 -4.72 -6.28 7.07
CA ALA A 117 -5.82 -5.44 6.62
C ALA A 117 -6.39 -5.93 5.28
N GLU A 118 -7.66 -5.60 5.01
CA GLU A 118 -8.22 -5.73 3.66
C GLU A 118 -7.49 -4.80 2.68
N ALA A 119 -7.16 -5.27 1.48
CA ALA A 119 -6.58 -4.41 0.45
C ALA A 119 -7.49 -3.21 0.13
N THR A 120 -8.81 -3.37 0.21
CA THR A 120 -9.76 -2.26 0.01
C THR A 120 -9.69 -1.19 1.09
N ALA A 121 -9.37 -1.54 2.34
CA ALA A 121 -9.18 -0.56 3.42
C ALA A 121 -7.89 0.25 3.19
N VAL A 122 -6.81 -0.42 2.77
CA VAL A 122 -5.55 0.24 2.42
C VAL A 122 -5.70 1.13 1.19
N TRP A 123 -6.46 0.68 0.19
CA TRP A 123 -6.79 1.50 -0.99
C TRP A 123 -7.58 2.77 -0.60
N ARG A 124 -8.59 2.64 0.27
CA ARG A 124 -9.36 3.79 0.79
C ARG A 124 -8.47 4.80 1.52
N LEU A 125 -7.47 4.32 2.26
CA LEU A 125 -6.48 5.19 2.92
C LEU A 125 -5.58 5.88 1.90
N ALA A 126 -5.05 5.13 0.92
CA ALA A 126 -4.05 5.61 -0.02
C ALA A 126 -4.54 6.78 -0.88
N GLY A 127 -5.84 6.83 -1.20
CA GLY A 127 -6.49 7.93 -1.93
C GLY A 127 -6.21 9.32 -1.32
N PRO A 128 -6.76 9.65 -0.15
CA PRO A 128 -6.50 10.92 0.53
C PRO A 128 -5.08 11.04 1.08
N TRP A 129 -4.37 9.94 1.32
CA TRP A 129 -3.00 10.00 1.84
C TRP A 129 -1.97 10.46 0.81
N TYR A 130 -2.15 10.07 -0.46
CA TYR A 130 -1.20 10.37 -1.55
C TYR A 130 -1.79 11.19 -2.68
N GLY A 131 -3.09 11.42 -2.72
CA GLY A 131 -3.78 12.00 -3.87
C GLY A 131 -3.30 13.40 -4.26
N ASP A 132 -2.84 14.20 -3.31
CA ASP A 132 -2.31 15.55 -3.54
C ASP A 132 -0.77 15.60 -3.60
N ARG A 133 -0.10 14.43 -3.53
CA ARG A 133 1.36 14.34 -3.35
C ARG A 133 2.18 15.00 -4.45
N LEU A 134 1.61 15.09 -5.66
CA LEU A 134 2.22 15.72 -6.83
C LEU A 134 1.70 17.13 -7.10
N HIS A 135 0.81 17.65 -6.25
CA HIS A 135 0.30 19.01 -6.39
C HIS A 135 1.46 20.03 -6.23
N PRO A 136 1.56 21.08 -7.06
CA PRO A 136 2.67 22.05 -6.99
C PRO A 136 2.78 22.79 -5.65
N GLN A 137 1.68 22.85 -4.89
CA GLN A 137 1.60 23.47 -3.56
C GLN A 137 1.48 22.43 -2.45
N PHE A 138 1.93 21.18 -2.70
CA PHE A 138 1.90 20.13 -1.69
C PHE A 138 2.71 20.53 -0.46
N GLU A 139 2.10 20.38 0.70
CA GLU A 139 2.75 20.47 2.00
C GLU A 139 2.53 19.14 2.75
N PRO A 140 3.53 18.61 3.46
CA PRO A 140 3.34 17.40 4.26
C PRO A 140 2.15 17.53 5.23
N HIS A 141 1.26 16.54 5.20
CA HIS A 141 0.11 16.50 6.10
C HIS A 141 0.54 16.46 7.57
N SER A 142 -0.23 17.12 8.43
CA SER A 142 -0.02 17.04 9.88
C SER A 142 -0.31 15.63 10.40
N ARG A 143 0.25 15.31 11.57
CA ARG A 143 -0.04 14.06 12.28
C ARG A 143 -1.54 13.87 12.49
N GLU A 144 -2.24 14.90 12.96
CA GLU A 144 -3.67 14.86 13.27
C GLU A 144 -4.52 14.68 12.02
N HIS A 145 -4.09 15.26 10.89
CA HIS A 145 -4.71 15.00 9.60
C HIS A 145 -4.59 13.53 9.22
N ASN A 146 -3.37 13.00 9.20
CA ASN A 146 -3.12 11.60 8.83
C ASN A 146 -3.76 10.60 9.79
N GLN A 147 -3.81 10.90 11.10
CA GLN A 147 -4.49 10.05 12.07
C GLN A 147 -5.98 9.94 11.77
N ARG A 148 -6.63 11.06 11.43
CA ARG A 148 -8.06 11.05 11.03
C ARG A 148 -8.29 10.19 9.79
N LEU A 149 -7.41 10.25 8.80
CA LEU A 149 -7.52 9.40 7.61
C LEU A 149 -7.48 7.90 7.94
N LEU A 150 -6.61 7.49 8.88
CA LEU A 150 -6.56 6.12 9.38
C LEU A 150 -7.87 5.73 10.06
N ASP A 151 -8.34 6.58 10.97
CA ASP A 151 -9.56 6.33 11.74
C ASP A 151 -10.80 6.23 10.82
N ASP A 152 -10.94 7.13 9.84
CA ASP A 152 -12.02 7.16 8.85
C ASP A 152 -12.01 5.91 7.96
N CYS A 153 -10.84 5.31 7.73
CA CYS A 153 -10.70 4.05 6.98
C CYS A 153 -10.95 2.80 7.84
N GLY A 154 -11.26 2.95 9.13
CA GLY A 154 -11.43 1.87 10.09
C GLY A 154 -10.11 1.24 10.56
N LEU A 155 -8.97 1.84 10.20
CA LEU A 155 -7.63 1.43 10.64
C LEU A 155 -7.37 2.04 12.00
N THR A 156 -8.02 1.47 13.02
CA THR A 156 -8.08 2.02 14.39
C THR A 156 -7.37 1.13 15.41
N GLY A 157 -7.16 1.66 16.62
CA GLY A 157 -6.55 0.95 17.73
C GLY A 157 -5.04 1.16 17.83
N PRO A 158 -4.37 0.52 18.82
CA PRO A 158 -2.97 0.81 19.16
C PRO A 158 -1.98 0.61 18.00
N PHE A 159 -2.27 -0.34 17.10
CA PHE A 159 -1.42 -0.61 15.94
C PHE A 159 -1.37 0.57 14.96
N TRP A 160 -2.43 1.38 14.87
CA TRP A 160 -2.59 2.44 13.88
C TRP A 160 -2.44 3.85 14.47
N GLN A 161 -1.86 3.96 15.68
CA GLN A 161 -1.54 5.26 16.25
C GLN A 161 -0.24 5.79 15.67
N LEU A 162 -0.28 6.99 15.08
CA LEU A 162 0.90 7.71 14.62
C LEU A 162 1.69 8.29 15.82
N PRO A 163 3.03 8.40 15.72
CA PRO A 163 3.87 8.91 16.81
C PRO A 163 3.60 10.39 17.12
#